data_AF-A0A158L673-F1
#
_entry.id   AF-A0A158L673-F1
#
_cell.length_a   1.000
_cell.length_b   1.000
_cell.length_c   1.000
_cell.angle_alpha   90.00
_cell.angle_beta   90.00
_cell.angle_gamma   90.00
#
_symmetry.space_group_name_H-M   'P 1'
#
loop_
_entity.id
_entity.type
_entity.pdbx_description
1 polymer ?
#
loop_
_entity_poly.entity_id
_entity_poly.type
_entity_poly.pdbx_seq_one_letter_code
_entity_poly.pdbx_strand_id
1 'polypeptide(L)'
;MPAYAGGASALLDFATPLAALALRTFDLGGGLAAAHRQLVDRSPMLLCIGTGADDRDAWFAAGQALERVLLTGVTQGLTASYLNQPLEVDSLRDSVGREAGMNAHPQLLLRMGKGPHVAHSSRRAMSAVVS
;
A
#
# COMPACT_ATOMS: atom_id res chain seq x y z
N MET A 1 14.02 24.28 -8.23
CA MET A 1 13.92 24.48 -9.70
C MET A 1 12.44 24.50 -10.08
N PRO A 2 11.79 25.66 -10.24
CA PRO A 2 10.39 25.70 -10.69
C PRO A 2 10.34 25.59 -12.22
N ALA A 3 9.50 24.68 -12.71
CA ALA A 3 9.22 24.50 -14.12
C ALA A 3 8.14 25.51 -14.57
N TYR A 4 8.52 26.44 -15.43
CA TYR A 4 7.59 27.26 -16.20
C TYR A 4 7.17 26.50 -17.46
N ALA A 5 5.88 26.19 -17.59
CA ALA A 5 5.24 25.86 -18.85
C ALA A 5 4.38 27.06 -19.28
N GLY A 6 5.01 28.06 -19.89
CA GLY A 6 4.37 29.27 -20.39
C GLY A 6 3.56 28.99 -21.66
N GLY A 7 2.31 28.57 -21.48
CA GLY A 7 1.36 28.40 -22.59
C GLY A 7 0.08 27.67 -22.25
N ALA A 8 0.08 26.82 -21.21
CA ALA A 8 -1.12 26.09 -20.78
C ALA A 8 -2.05 26.92 -19.89
N SER A 9 -1.53 27.94 -19.19
CA SER A 9 -2.29 28.71 -18.19
C SER A 9 -3.39 29.60 -18.78
N ALA A 10 -3.15 30.26 -19.92
CA ALA A 10 -4.12 31.22 -20.48
C ALA A 10 -5.41 30.54 -21.00
N LEU A 11 -5.30 29.33 -21.56
CA LEU A 11 -6.45 28.52 -21.98
C LEU A 11 -7.22 27.93 -20.79
N LEU A 12 -6.50 27.54 -19.73
CA LEU A 12 -7.10 27.10 -18.47
C LEU A 12 -7.81 28.26 -17.75
N ASP A 13 -7.22 29.46 -17.77
CA ASP A 13 -7.78 30.67 -17.15
C ASP A 13 -9.08 31.13 -17.84
N PHE A 14 -9.15 31.07 -19.18
CA PHE A 14 -10.35 31.42 -19.94
C PHE A 14 -11.56 30.52 -19.63
N ALA A 15 -11.32 29.24 -19.35
CA ALA A 15 -12.36 28.28 -19.03
C ALA A 15 -12.79 28.30 -17.54
N THR A 16 -12.04 28.98 -16.67
CA THR A 16 -12.30 29.09 -15.23
C THR A 16 -13.73 29.51 -14.87
N PRO A 17 -14.33 30.57 -15.46
CA PRO A 17 -15.70 30.96 -15.12
C PRO A 17 -16.73 29.90 -15.51
N LEU A 18 -16.51 29.17 -16.61
CA LEU A 18 -17.38 28.07 -17.04
C LEU A 18 -17.24 26.84 -16.14
N ALA A 19 -16.01 26.50 -15.73
CA ALA A 19 -15.74 25.45 -14.76
C ALA A 19 -16.33 25.78 -13.38
N ALA A 20 -16.18 27.02 -12.93
CA ALA A 20 -16.74 27.52 -11.68
C ALA A 20 -18.27 27.54 -11.72
N LEU A 21 -18.87 27.91 -12.86
CA LEU A 21 -20.30 27.82 -13.07
C LEU A 21 -20.75 26.37 -13.00
N ALA A 22 -20.12 25.45 -13.73
CA ALA A 22 -20.46 24.03 -13.72
C ALA A 22 -20.36 23.39 -12.33
N LEU A 23 -19.31 23.70 -11.56
CA LEU A 23 -19.15 23.29 -10.16
C LEU A 23 -20.22 23.87 -9.23
N ARG A 24 -20.80 25.02 -9.59
CA ARG A 24 -21.80 25.74 -8.80
C ARG A 24 -23.25 25.37 -9.17
N THR A 25 -23.54 25.07 -10.43
CA THR A 25 -24.90 24.70 -10.89
C THR A 25 -25.16 23.20 -10.86
N PHE A 26 -24.14 22.36 -11.05
CA PHE A 26 -24.29 20.92 -10.88
C PHE A 26 -23.71 20.53 -9.52
N ASP A 27 -24.49 19.85 -8.68
CA ASP A 27 -24.01 19.24 -7.43
C ASP A 27 -23.05 18.07 -7.75
N LEU A 28 -21.85 18.42 -8.19
CA LEU A 28 -20.75 17.51 -8.45
C LEU A 28 -20.09 17.04 -7.15
N GLY A 29 -20.51 17.57 -5.99
CA GLY A 29 -20.00 17.19 -4.68
C GLY A 29 -20.19 15.70 -4.40
N GLY A 30 -21.36 15.16 -4.75
CA GLY A 30 -21.62 13.72 -4.68
C GLY A 30 -20.70 12.88 -5.59
N GLY A 31 -20.44 13.35 -6.82
CA GLY A 31 -19.59 12.66 -7.80
C GLY A 31 -18.10 12.67 -7.43
N LEU A 32 -17.58 13.82 -6.98
CA LEU A 32 -16.20 13.97 -6.48
C LEU A 32 -15.99 13.17 -5.18
N ALA A 33 -16.94 13.21 -4.24
CA ALA A 33 -16.88 12.40 -3.02
C ALA A 33 -16.92 10.90 -3.33
N ALA A 34 -17.74 10.47 -4.30
CA ALA A 34 -17.76 9.08 -4.76
C ALA A 34 -16.44 8.66 -5.42
N ALA A 35 -15.84 9.51 -6.26
CA ALA A 35 -14.54 9.26 -6.89
C ALA A 35 -13.41 9.20 -5.84
N HIS A 36 -13.38 10.12 -4.87
CA HIS A 36 -12.42 10.07 -3.77
C HIS A 36 -12.60 8.82 -2.90
N ARG A 37 -13.85 8.43 -2.61
CA ARG A 37 -14.14 7.18 -1.89
C ARG A 37 -13.67 5.96 -2.67
N GLN A 38 -13.88 5.92 -3.99
CA GLN A 38 -13.34 4.85 -4.83
C GLN A 38 -11.81 4.80 -4.86
N LEU A 39 -11.15 5.96 -4.89
CA LEU A 39 -9.69 6.03 -4.82
C LEU A 39 -9.19 5.51 -3.47
N VAL A 40 -9.81 5.91 -2.36
CA VAL A 40 -9.44 5.43 -1.02
C VAL A 40 -9.71 3.92 -0.89
N ASP A 41 -10.88 3.45 -1.33
CA ASP A 41 -11.27 2.04 -1.24
C ASP A 41 -10.39 1.11 -2.09
N ARG A 42 -9.78 1.64 -3.16
CA ARG A 42 -8.91 0.90 -4.08
C ARG A 42 -7.43 1.17 -3.89
N SER A 43 -7.05 2.12 -3.04
CA SER A 43 -5.64 2.42 -2.77
C SER A 43 -5.07 1.36 -1.85
N PRO A 44 -4.06 0.60 -2.29
CA PRO A 44 -3.40 -0.36 -1.41
C PRO A 44 -2.57 0.38 -0.36
N MET A 45 -2.55 -0.14 0.86
CA MET A 45 -1.67 0.29 1.93
C MET A 45 -0.34 -0.48 1.87
N LEU A 46 0.74 0.19 2.27
CA LEU A 46 1.99 -0.48 2.58
C LEU A 46 2.05 -0.79 4.07
N LEU A 47 2.37 -2.03 4.41
CA LEU A 47 2.55 -2.48 5.78
C LEU A 47 3.98 -3.00 5.93
N CYS A 48 4.72 -2.41 6.88
CA CYS A 48 6.04 -2.87 7.28
C CYS A 48 5.94 -3.53 8.67
N ILE A 49 6.36 -4.79 8.78
CA ILE A 49 6.50 -5.48 10.06
C ILE A 49 7.96 -5.36 10.48
N GLY A 50 8.22 -4.83 11.67
CA GLY A 50 9.56 -4.73 12.22
C GLY A 50 9.67 -5.29 13.63
N THR A 51 10.91 -5.59 14.03
CA THR A 51 11.24 -6.18 15.34
C THR A 51 12.38 -5.43 16.01
N GLY A 52 12.42 -5.46 17.34
CA GLY A 52 13.45 -4.76 18.12
C GLY A 52 14.88 -5.33 17.96
N ALA A 53 14.99 -6.55 17.46
CA ALA A 53 16.25 -7.22 17.13
C ALA A 53 16.17 -7.86 15.73
N ASP A 54 17.30 -8.31 15.21
CA ASP A 54 17.42 -9.01 13.92
C ASP A 54 18.07 -10.40 14.11
N ASP A 55 17.47 -11.18 15.01
CA ASP A 55 17.89 -12.54 15.36
C ASP A 55 16.78 -13.56 15.07
N ARG A 56 17.07 -14.84 15.33
CA ARG A 56 16.14 -15.94 15.03
C ARG A 56 14.81 -15.85 15.78
N ASP A 57 14.84 -15.41 17.03
CA ASP A 57 13.63 -15.31 17.86
C ASP A 57 12.77 -14.15 17.36
N ALA A 58 13.41 -13.02 17.00
CA ALA A 58 12.74 -11.90 16.36
C ALA A 58 12.13 -12.28 15.01
N TRP A 59 12.84 -13.05 14.16
CA TRP A 59 12.30 -13.52 12.89
C TRP A 59 11.09 -14.44 13.08
N PHE A 60 11.13 -15.32 14.08
CA PHE A 60 9.98 -16.16 14.41
C PHE A 60 8.78 -15.33 14.86
N ALA A 61 9.00 -14.34 15.74
CA ALA A 61 7.96 -13.42 16.17
C ALA A 61 7.38 -12.60 15.00
N ALA A 62 8.23 -12.17 14.06
CA ALA A 62 7.78 -11.49 12.83
C ALA A 62 6.91 -12.41 11.95
N GLY A 63 7.26 -13.69 11.81
CA GLY A 63 6.46 -14.69 11.10
C GLY A 63 5.09 -14.93 11.77
N GLN A 64 5.06 -15.00 13.11
CA GLN A 64 3.85 -15.09 13.90
C GLN A 64 2.95 -13.84 13.76
N ALA A 65 3.54 -12.65 13.70
CA ALA A 65 2.81 -11.41 13.45
C ALA A 65 2.24 -11.38 12.02
N LEU A 66 3.04 -11.78 11.03
CA LEU A 66 2.65 -11.90 9.63
C LEU A 66 1.42 -12.81 9.48
N GLU A 67 1.43 -14.01 10.07
CA GLU A 67 0.29 -14.93 10.02
C GLU A 67 -0.99 -14.24 10.52
N ARG A 68 -0.94 -13.62 11.70
CA ARG A 68 -2.09 -12.93 12.30
C ARG A 68 -2.58 -11.79 11.41
N VAL A 69 -1.68 -11.00 10.85
CA VAL A 69 -2.00 -9.91 9.91
C VAL A 69 -2.73 -10.46 8.69
N LEU A 70 -2.21 -11.51 8.05
CA LEU A 70 -2.78 -12.08 6.83
C LEU A 70 -4.15 -12.73 7.10
N LEU A 71 -4.27 -13.50 8.18
CA LEU A 71 -5.53 -14.13 8.58
C LEU A 71 -6.58 -13.08 8.97
N THR A 72 -6.19 -12.01 9.67
CA THR A 72 -7.10 -10.90 9.96
C THR A 72 -7.50 -10.19 8.66
N GLY A 73 -6.55 -9.90 7.78
CA GLY A 73 -6.79 -9.24 6.51
C GLY A 73 -7.80 -9.98 5.63
N VAL A 74 -7.70 -11.31 5.53
CA VAL A 74 -8.64 -12.08 4.70
C VAL A 74 -10.07 -12.02 5.26
N THR A 75 -10.26 -11.96 6.59
CA THR A 75 -11.61 -11.76 7.18
C THR A 75 -12.22 -10.41 6.82
N GLN A 76 -11.40 -9.43 6.46
CA GLN A 76 -11.80 -8.09 6.01
C GLN A 76 -11.85 -7.96 4.49
N GLY A 77 -11.70 -9.07 3.74
CA GLY A 77 -11.68 -9.06 2.28
C GLY A 77 -10.44 -8.41 1.67
N LEU A 78 -9.35 -8.32 2.43
CA LEU A 78 -8.06 -7.81 1.95
C LEU A 78 -7.24 -8.93 1.31
N THR A 79 -6.45 -8.53 0.33
CA THR A 79 -5.40 -9.33 -0.32
C THR A 79 -4.05 -8.71 0.00
N ALA A 80 -2.99 -9.52 0.02
CA ALA A 80 -1.63 -9.07 0.32
C ALA A 80 -0.64 -9.55 -0.76
N SER A 81 0.36 -8.72 -1.05
CA SER A 81 1.50 -9.05 -1.90
C SER A 81 2.80 -8.69 -1.19
N TYR A 82 3.78 -9.58 -1.23
CA TYR A 82 5.10 -9.33 -0.64
C TYR A 82 5.92 -8.40 -1.54
N LEU A 83 6.66 -7.51 -0.90
CA LEU A 83 7.55 -6.52 -1.53
C LEU A 83 8.90 -6.50 -0.81
N ASN A 84 9.47 -7.67 -0.49
CA ASN A 84 10.62 -7.79 0.40
C ASN A 84 11.96 -7.44 -0.26
N GLN A 85 12.03 -7.28 -1.58
CA GLN A 85 13.29 -7.03 -2.30
C GLN A 85 14.09 -5.83 -1.77
N PRO A 86 13.48 -4.69 -1.37
CA PRO A 86 14.21 -3.59 -0.75
C PRO A 86 14.79 -3.92 0.63
N LEU A 87 14.30 -4.96 1.30
CA LEU A 87 14.80 -5.39 2.60
C LEU A 87 16.01 -6.33 2.48
N GLU A 88 16.32 -6.82 1.28
CA GLU A 88 17.46 -7.71 1.02
C GLU A 88 18.79 -6.94 0.86
N VAL A 89 18.73 -5.60 0.80
CA VAL A 89 19.90 -4.73 0.72
C VAL A 89 19.91 -3.80 1.94
N ASP A 90 20.93 -3.91 2.79
CA ASP A 90 20.99 -3.20 4.08
C ASP A 90 20.70 -1.70 3.99
N SER A 91 21.29 -0.99 3.03
CA SER A 91 21.08 0.45 2.85
C SER A 91 19.65 0.82 2.45
N LEU A 92 18.98 -0.04 1.69
CA LEU A 92 17.57 0.13 1.32
C LEU A 92 16.66 -0.26 2.49
N ARG A 93 17.00 -1.31 3.23
CA ARG A 93 16.29 -1.73 4.45
C ARG A 93 16.27 -0.61 5.50
N ASP A 94 17.41 0.03 5.74
CA ASP A 94 17.52 1.20 6.63
C ASP A 94 16.66 2.37 6.13
N SER A 95 16.65 2.59 4.82
CA SER A 95 15.83 3.64 4.21
C SER A 95 14.34 3.36 4.41
N VAL A 96 13.89 2.11 4.23
CA VAL A 96 12.50 1.70 4.51
C VAL A 96 12.15 1.95 5.98
N GLY A 97 13.05 1.62 6.92
CA GLY A 97 12.83 1.88 8.34
C GLY A 97 12.63 3.37 8.63
N ARG A 98 13.50 4.24 8.07
CA ARG A 98 13.38 5.70 8.21
C ARG A 98 12.08 6.25 7.63
N GLU A 99 11.74 5.88 6.39
CA GLU A 99 10.52 6.35 5.72
C GLU A 99 9.25 5.87 6.43
N ALA A 100 9.30 4.68 7.04
CA ALA A 100 8.21 4.16 7.86
C ALA A 100 8.15 4.78 9.28
N GLY A 101 9.09 5.67 9.64
CA GLY A 101 9.20 6.23 11.00
C GLY A 101 9.47 5.18 12.08
N MET A 102 10.08 4.06 11.68
CA MET A 102 10.25 2.88 12.51
C MET A 102 11.56 2.95 13.30
N ASN A 103 11.48 2.74 14.62
CA ASN A 103 12.65 2.50 15.47
C ASN A 103 12.81 1.00 15.77
N ALA A 104 12.95 0.20 14.72
CA ALA A 104 13.04 -1.26 14.75
C ALA A 104 13.65 -1.75 13.42
N HIS A 105 14.02 -3.03 13.35
CA HIS A 105 14.52 -3.66 12.13
C HIS A 105 13.34 -4.07 11.22
N PRO A 106 13.21 -3.53 10.00
CA PRO A 106 12.19 -3.97 9.05
C PRO A 106 12.40 -5.44 8.68
N GLN A 107 11.42 -6.30 8.93
CA GLN A 107 11.49 -7.74 8.61
C GLN A 107 10.72 -8.09 7.35
N LEU A 108 9.55 -7.48 7.15
CA LEU A 108 8.67 -7.78 6.01
C LEU A 108 8.00 -6.51 5.51
N LEU A 109 7.88 -6.39 4.19
CA LEU A 109 7.14 -5.32 3.52
C LEU A 109 6.03 -5.94 2.67
N LEU A 110 4.80 -5.49 2.92
CA LEU A 110 3.60 -5.98 2.27
C LEU A 110 2.86 -4.82 1.62
N ARG A 111 2.28 -5.07 0.46
CA ARG A 111 1.19 -4.27 -0.10
C ARG A 111 -0.13 -4.95 0.20
N MET A 112 -1.04 -4.29 0.91
CA MET A 112 -2.35 -4.82 1.24
C MET A 112 -3.48 -3.97 0.65
N GLY A 113 -4.55 -4.61 0.18
CA GLY A 113 -5.70 -3.89 -0.38
C GLY A 113 -6.75 -4.84 -0.94
N LYS A 114 -7.84 -4.28 -1.47
CA LYS A 114 -8.87 -5.07 -2.13
C LYS A 114 -8.44 -5.41 -3.55
N GLY A 115 -8.43 -6.70 -3.88
CA GLY A 115 -8.05 -7.21 -5.18
C GLY A 115 -9.02 -8.28 -5.67
N PRO A 116 -8.94 -8.69 -6.94
CA PRO A 116 -9.72 -9.81 -7.45
C PRO A 116 -9.34 -11.10 -6.70
N HIS A 117 -10.30 -12.02 -6.60
CA HIS A 117 -10.00 -13.35 -6.09
C HIS A 117 -9.06 -14.09 -7.04
N VAL A 118 -8.06 -14.76 -6.49
CA VAL A 118 -7.05 -15.53 -7.23
C VAL A 118 -6.95 -16.92 -6.62
N ALA A 119 -6.79 -17.93 -7.46
CA ALA A 119 -6.61 -19.31 -7.00
C ALA A 119 -5.35 -19.43 -6.13
N HIS A 120 -5.41 -20.30 -5.11
CA HIS A 120 -4.26 -20.56 -4.25
C HIS A 120 -3.13 -21.21 -5.05
N SER A 121 -1.89 -20.83 -4.73
CA SER A 121 -0.72 -21.52 -5.26
C SER A 121 -0.65 -22.97 -4.76
N SER A 122 -0.16 -23.88 -5.58
CA SER A 122 0.04 -25.27 -5.20
C SER A 122 0.95 -25.38 -3.96
N ARG A 123 0.63 -26.32 -3.07
CA ARG A 123 1.43 -26.62 -1.87
C ARG A 123 2.01 -28.03 -1.98
N ARG A 124 3.18 -28.25 -1.39
CA ARG A 124 3.78 -29.59 -1.26
C ARG A 124 2.86 -30.49 -0.43
N ALA A 125 2.83 -31.78 -0.76
CA ALA A 125 2.09 -32.76 0.03
C ALA A 125 2.66 -32.87 1.46
N MET A 126 1.80 -33.20 2.43
CA MET A 126 2.20 -33.28 3.84
C MET A 126 3.33 -34.30 4.08
N SER A 127 3.29 -35.44 3.40
CA SER A 127 4.33 -36.48 3.47
C SER A 127 5.70 -35.99 2.99
N ALA A 128 5.78 -34.88 2.28
CA ALA A 128 7.04 -34.29 1.84
C ALA A 128 7.63 -33.28 2.84
N VAL A 129 6.90 -32.91 3.90
CA VAL A 129 7.28 -31.84 4.85
C VAL A 129 7.17 -32.22 6.32
N VAL A 130 6.54 -33.35 6.66
CA VAL A 130 6.45 -33.90 8.01
C VAL A 130 7.18 -35.24 8.05
N SER A 131 8.01 -35.44 9.08
CA SER A 131 8.71 -36.70 9.39
C SER A 131 8.10 -37.37 10.60
#